data_AF-A0A6J2WGQ7-F1
#
_entry.id   AF-A0A6J2WGQ7-F1
#
_cell.length_a   1.000
_cell.length_b   1.000
_cell.length_c   1.000
_cell.angle_alpha   90.00
_cell.angle_beta   90.00
_cell.angle_gamma   90.00
#
_symmetry.space_group_name_H-M   'P 1'
#
loop_
_entity.id
_entity.type
_entity.pdbx_description
1 polymer ?
#
loop_
_entity_poly.entity_id
_entity_poly.type
_entity_poly.pdbx_seq_one_letter_code
_entity_poly.pdbx_strand_id
1 'polypeptide(L)'
;MVCRFFTLLAVIAGVTGVCRPLGLPSGTDHCEDRIEQLEHGFTIPGEAAVLNCSLVSLKVLDFQNTPYNLTWYDLRTGLEVREEMGHTMIRGTRLWFLNSTLTDQGSYQCVVRTPERCYKQTSVLHVELTREGECGRTQTTDQTLQALVNEMLVCPLWSYTKHVDSFSIRWYKGCELLEENDKYAFVRGALLLRDVSPEDAGFYTCRMTFQLGEITSEMAETIECKINEKYVLRPQVIEPSNEDIKANLGAPFGKLCRVFVPGQDISSADVMWQENYEGEEMFVSFDTSDRLHQKPVNQNRTKDGIWLERLLWFSEVLQYDFNRNFTCVVSSHLGCPTGQFVLLPAEPNLLLPIGLLLGLMACLFTLGVTLYSMFKVELTLGFRSVFPFFYASTDSDGKLYDAYVAYPRVFGGDSSGKAELFALKTLPEVLEGHYGYKLFILGRDSLPGEAVVDAVEDSMARCRRLLLLYTSSSLCSPEAVEWMEQRAGLHRVLLEGSLKAVLLELEEVSNPECLPLSVRLLREKQGAVQAWRKRRWTWCTKSEGTEGLRVEEMTTKTEEPLASISPSARFWRELRYHMPVRGKAKPSSHRSISLLNF
;
A
#
# COMPACT_ATOMS: atom_id res chain seq x y z
N MET A 1 -52.42 27.97 37.55
CA MET A 1 -53.75 27.33 37.56
C MET A 1 -53.92 26.69 38.93
N VAL A 2 -54.44 27.41 39.93
CA VAL A 2 -55.87 27.53 40.26
C VAL A 2 -56.49 26.20 40.68
N CYS A 3 -56.86 26.15 41.97
CA CYS A 3 -57.83 25.29 42.66
C CYS A 3 -58.66 24.28 41.85
N ARG A 4 -58.87 23.07 42.41
CA ARG A 4 -60.15 22.63 43.02
C ARG A 4 -60.06 21.20 43.57
N PHE A 5 -60.25 20.97 44.89
CA PHE A 5 -61.51 20.87 45.68
C PHE A 5 -62.10 19.45 45.61
N PHE A 6 -62.06 18.65 46.68
CA PHE A 6 -63.00 18.57 47.82
C PHE A 6 -64.47 18.26 47.44
N THR A 7 -64.89 17.05 47.79
CA THR A 7 -66.27 16.58 48.07
C THR A 7 -66.13 15.32 48.94
N LEU A 8 -66.88 15.04 50.01
CA LEU A 8 -67.92 15.75 50.76
C LEU A 8 -68.19 14.88 52.03
N LEU A 9 -68.32 15.55 53.18
CA LEU A 9 -69.04 15.26 54.45
C LEU A 9 -69.36 13.80 54.89
N ALA A 10 -68.93 13.34 56.09
CA ALA A 10 -69.52 13.56 57.45
C ALA A 10 -70.76 12.65 57.71
N VAL A 11 -71.11 12.06 58.86
CA VAL A 11 -70.88 12.16 60.32
C VAL A 11 -71.23 10.75 60.88
N ILE A 12 -70.65 10.26 61.98
CA ILE A 12 -71.32 10.09 63.29
C ILE A 12 -70.26 9.73 64.34
N ALA A 13 -70.27 10.52 65.41
CA ALA A 13 -69.46 10.38 66.60
C ALA A 13 -70.02 9.34 67.56
N GLY A 14 -69.12 8.71 68.32
CA GLY A 14 -69.38 8.10 69.62
C GLY A 14 -69.34 6.57 69.63
N VAL A 15 -68.25 5.98 70.13
CA VAL A 15 -68.19 5.35 71.46
C VAL A 15 -66.75 4.89 71.73
N THR A 16 -66.34 5.12 72.97
CA THR A 16 -65.06 4.89 73.64
C THR A 16 -64.52 3.47 73.56
N GLY A 17 -63.24 3.33 73.20
CA GLY A 17 -62.43 2.13 73.42
C GLY A 17 -61.09 2.51 74.04
N VAL A 18 -60.98 2.36 75.36
CA VAL A 18 -59.72 2.45 76.11
C VAL A 18 -58.82 1.28 75.67
N CYS A 19 -57.73 1.55 74.98
CA CYS A 19 -56.58 0.65 74.94
C CYS A 19 -55.51 1.21 75.88
N ARG A 20 -55.40 0.59 77.06
CA ARG A 20 -54.21 0.72 77.92
C ARG A 20 -52.97 0.33 77.11
N PRO A 21 -51.84 1.06 77.21
CA PRO A 21 -50.58 0.51 76.76
C PRO A 21 -50.26 -0.69 77.67
N LEU A 22 -50.17 -1.88 77.08
CA LEU A 22 -49.53 -3.01 77.74
C LEU A 22 -48.08 -2.62 77.95
N GLY A 23 -47.74 -2.21 79.19
CA GLY A 23 -46.37 -2.22 79.66
C GLY A 23 -45.85 -3.64 79.51
N LEU A 24 -44.79 -3.82 78.71
CA LEU A 24 -44.02 -5.05 78.74
C LEU A 24 -43.32 -5.14 80.10
N PRO A 25 -43.39 -6.30 80.77
CA PRO A 25 -42.68 -6.51 82.01
C PRO A 25 -41.18 -6.63 81.74
N SER A 26 -40.43 -5.69 82.34
CA SER A 26 -39.00 -5.81 82.62
C SER A 26 -38.78 -7.00 83.57
N GLY A 27 -37.92 -7.94 83.16
CA GLY A 27 -37.34 -8.90 84.10
C GLY A 27 -37.09 -10.30 83.55
N THR A 28 -36.09 -10.44 82.67
CA THR A 28 -35.17 -11.59 82.65
C THR A 28 -33.86 -11.15 81.98
N ASP A 29 -32.74 -11.27 82.69
CA ASP A 29 -31.37 -11.05 82.19
C ASP A 29 -30.98 -12.14 81.18
N HIS A 30 -31.54 -12.08 79.98
CA HIS A 30 -31.10 -12.93 78.87
C HIS A 30 -30.64 -12.06 77.70
N CYS A 31 -29.35 -11.74 77.72
CA CYS A 31 -28.67 -11.12 76.60
C CYS A 31 -28.62 -12.10 75.42
N GLU A 32 -29.07 -11.63 74.25
CA GLU A 32 -29.13 -12.40 73.01
C GLU A 32 -27.70 -12.76 72.57
N ASP A 33 -27.42 -14.06 72.46
CA ASP A 33 -26.11 -14.58 72.04
C ASP A 33 -26.08 -14.67 70.51
N ARG A 34 -25.26 -13.84 69.86
CA ARG A 34 -24.99 -13.99 68.43
C ARG A 34 -23.71 -14.80 68.26
N ILE A 35 -23.88 -16.12 68.16
CA ILE A 35 -22.78 -17.11 68.08
C ILE A 35 -22.10 -17.18 66.69
N GLU A 36 -22.47 -16.35 65.71
CA GLU A 36 -22.04 -16.62 64.33
C GLU A 36 -20.59 -16.25 63.99
N GLN A 37 -19.85 -15.54 64.84
CA GLN A 37 -18.41 -15.29 64.62
C GLN A 37 -17.67 -15.20 65.96
N LEU A 38 -17.05 -16.31 66.38
CA LEU A 38 -15.99 -16.25 67.40
C LEU A 38 -14.81 -15.50 66.77
N GLU A 39 -14.55 -14.28 67.21
CA GLU A 39 -13.31 -13.59 66.87
C GLU A 39 -12.16 -14.22 67.65
N HIS A 40 -11.06 -14.51 66.96
CA HIS A 40 -9.86 -15.03 67.57
C HIS A 40 -8.77 -13.97 67.54
N GLY A 41 -8.21 -13.66 68.71
CA GLY A 41 -6.97 -12.90 68.84
C GLY A 41 -5.83 -13.88 69.08
N PHE A 42 -4.73 -13.70 68.37
CA PHE A 42 -3.52 -14.47 68.58
C PHE A 42 -2.44 -13.53 69.09
N THR A 43 -1.54 -14.02 69.93
CA THR A 43 -0.37 -13.26 70.39
C THR A 43 0.73 -14.17 70.92
N ILE A 44 1.90 -13.60 71.18
CA ILE A 44 2.99 -14.24 71.91
C ILE A 44 3.22 -13.52 73.25
N PRO A 45 3.78 -14.20 74.27
CA PRO A 45 4.09 -13.55 75.54
C PRO A 45 5.01 -12.32 75.36
N GLY A 46 4.66 -11.21 76.01
CA GLY A 46 5.38 -9.95 75.92
C GLY A 46 4.87 -8.98 74.83
N GLU A 47 4.16 -9.47 73.81
CA GLU A 47 3.53 -8.62 72.79
C GLU A 47 2.12 -8.19 73.21
N ALA A 48 1.65 -7.08 72.64
CA ALA A 48 0.30 -6.62 72.82
C ALA A 48 -0.69 -7.40 71.95
N ALA A 49 -1.91 -7.58 72.45
CA ALA A 49 -3.02 -8.22 71.77
C ALA A 49 -4.29 -7.38 71.87
N VAL A 50 -5.17 -7.53 70.89
CA VAL A 50 -6.40 -6.74 70.81
C VAL A 50 -7.57 -7.65 70.50
N LEU A 51 -8.61 -7.60 71.33
CA LEU A 51 -9.91 -8.17 71.04
C LEU A 51 -10.88 -7.04 70.71
N ASN A 52 -11.62 -7.19 69.60
CA ASN A 52 -12.64 -6.23 69.21
C ASN A 52 -14.03 -6.79 69.48
N CYS A 53 -14.97 -5.92 69.81
CA CYS A 53 -16.38 -6.29 69.88
C CYS A 53 -17.06 -5.95 68.55
N SER A 54 -17.29 -6.95 67.71
CA SER A 54 -17.88 -6.78 66.37
C SER A 54 -19.37 -6.42 66.43
N LEU A 55 -20.03 -6.61 67.57
CA LEU A 55 -21.44 -6.24 67.79
C LEU A 55 -21.73 -4.76 67.52
N VAL A 56 -20.76 -3.88 67.72
CA VAL A 56 -20.92 -2.41 67.54
C VAL A 56 -20.60 -1.98 66.09
N SER A 57 -20.22 -2.92 65.23
CA SER A 57 -19.98 -2.66 63.81
C SER A 57 -21.28 -2.34 63.09
N LEU A 58 -21.27 -1.30 62.24
CA LEU A 58 -22.40 -0.91 61.36
C LEU A 58 -22.97 -2.08 60.54
N LYS A 59 -22.16 -3.10 60.26
CA LYS A 59 -22.57 -4.29 59.50
C LYS A 59 -23.40 -5.29 60.32
N VAL A 60 -23.30 -5.25 61.65
CA VAL A 60 -23.90 -6.23 62.56
C VAL A 60 -25.09 -5.63 63.30
N LEU A 61 -24.91 -4.47 63.94
CA LEU A 61 -25.95 -3.68 64.59
C LEU A 61 -25.63 -2.20 64.38
N ASP A 62 -26.51 -1.48 63.67
CA ASP A 62 -26.35 -0.04 63.46
C ASP A 62 -26.84 0.73 64.69
N PHE A 63 -25.90 1.20 65.50
CA PHE A 63 -26.17 1.99 66.69
C PHE A 63 -25.93 3.49 66.50
N GLN A 64 -25.95 4.01 65.26
CA GLN A 64 -25.58 5.40 64.93
C GLN A 64 -26.20 6.48 65.85
N ASN A 65 -27.41 6.28 66.36
CA ASN A 65 -28.09 7.21 67.26
C ASN A 65 -28.63 6.57 68.56
N THR A 66 -28.19 5.36 68.91
CA THR A 66 -28.64 4.68 70.13
C THR A 66 -27.51 4.63 71.17
N PRO A 67 -27.71 5.17 72.38
CA PRO A 67 -26.72 5.06 73.43
C PRO A 67 -26.60 3.60 73.87
N TYR A 68 -25.38 3.10 73.97
CA TYR A 68 -25.10 1.75 74.43
C TYR A 68 -23.99 1.75 75.49
N ASN A 69 -24.02 0.77 76.37
CA ASN A 69 -22.93 0.47 77.31
C ASN A 69 -22.26 -0.83 76.90
N LEU A 70 -20.92 -0.83 76.82
CA LEU A 70 -20.11 -1.99 76.46
C LEU A 70 -19.25 -2.39 77.65
N THR A 71 -19.36 -3.65 78.04
CA THR A 71 -18.60 -4.25 79.16
C THR A 71 -17.97 -5.56 78.72
N TRP A 72 -16.73 -5.81 79.14
CA TRP A 72 -16.01 -7.07 78.87
C TRP A 72 -15.99 -7.97 80.10
N TYR A 73 -16.21 -9.26 79.91
CA TYR A 73 -16.15 -10.27 80.97
C TYR A 73 -15.14 -11.36 80.61
N ASP A 74 -14.37 -11.81 81.59
CA ASP A 74 -13.55 -13.02 81.47
C ASP A 74 -14.42 -14.23 81.82
N LEU A 75 -14.65 -15.13 80.86
CA LEU A 75 -15.52 -16.28 81.06
C LEU A 75 -14.96 -17.34 82.00
N ARG A 76 -13.65 -17.31 82.30
CA ARG A 76 -13.01 -18.24 83.25
C ARG A 76 -13.31 -17.85 84.69
N THR A 77 -13.27 -16.55 84.98
CA THR A 77 -13.52 -16.01 86.33
C THR A 77 -14.98 -15.58 86.54
N GLY A 78 -15.71 -15.32 85.46
CA GLY A 78 -17.06 -14.75 85.48
C GLY A 78 -17.09 -13.28 85.91
N LEU A 79 -15.93 -12.62 86.00
CA LEU A 79 -15.79 -11.25 86.46
C LEU A 79 -15.65 -10.28 85.28
N GLU A 80 -16.08 -9.05 85.50
CA GLU A 80 -15.83 -7.94 84.58
C GLU A 80 -14.32 -7.66 84.51
N VAL A 81 -13.80 -7.52 83.29
CA VAL A 81 -12.40 -7.19 83.06
C VAL A 81 -12.16 -5.76 83.53
N ARG A 82 -11.26 -5.61 84.51
CA ARG A 82 -10.85 -4.30 85.01
C ARG A 82 -9.62 -3.82 84.24
N GLU A 83 -9.51 -2.51 84.11
CA GLU A 83 -8.29 -1.89 83.61
C GLU A 83 -7.18 -2.02 84.67
N GLU A 84 -6.05 -2.57 84.25
CA GLU A 84 -4.86 -2.73 85.06
C GLU A 84 -3.72 -1.96 84.41
N MET A 85 -3.14 -1.01 85.15
CA MET A 85 -2.07 -0.15 84.67
C MET A 85 -0.91 -0.97 84.07
N GLY A 86 -0.65 -0.79 82.78
CA GLY A 86 0.43 -1.49 82.07
C GLY A 86 0.08 -2.89 81.55
N HIS A 87 -1.10 -3.44 81.86
CA HIS A 87 -1.49 -4.80 81.45
C HIS A 87 -2.75 -4.81 80.58
N THR A 88 -3.90 -4.36 81.11
CA THR A 88 -5.18 -4.36 80.39
C THR A 88 -5.78 -2.96 80.28
N MET A 89 -6.31 -2.61 79.11
CA MET A 89 -6.95 -1.31 78.85
C MET A 89 -8.18 -1.47 77.95
N ILE A 90 -9.26 -0.75 78.24
CA ILE A 90 -10.48 -0.76 77.42
C ILE A 90 -10.61 0.59 76.71
N ARG A 91 -10.43 0.61 75.39
CA ARG A 91 -10.52 1.83 74.59
C ARG A 91 -11.56 1.67 73.48
N GLY A 92 -12.70 2.36 73.64
CA GLY A 92 -13.83 2.26 72.73
C GLY A 92 -14.46 0.86 72.78
N THR A 93 -14.47 0.16 71.65
CA THR A 93 -15.04 -1.20 71.51
C THR A 93 -14.00 -2.32 71.70
N ARG A 94 -12.77 -1.97 72.08
CA ARG A 94 -11.63 -2.89 72.08
C ARG A 94 -11.08 -3.11 73.48
N LEU A 95 -10.78 -4.36 73.77
CA LEU A 95 -10.00 -4.78 74.94
C LEU A 95 -8.56 -5.00 74.49
N TRP A 96 -7.65 -4.23 75.08
CA TRP A 96 -6.22 -4.27 74.83
C TRP A 96 -5.53 -5.03 75.96
N PHE A 97 -4.67 -5.96 75.58
CA PHE A 97 -3.63 -6.53 76.44
C PHE A 97 -2.32 -5.89 76.00
N LEU A 98 -1.74 -5.03 76.82
CA LEU A 98 -0.55 -4.24 76.49
C LEU A 98 0.75 -5.03 76.66
N ASN A 99 0.71 -6.09 77.47
CA ASN A 99 1.78 -7.04 77.70
C ASN A 99 1.17 -8.43 77.95
N SER A 100 0.95 -9.22 76.90
CA SER A 100 0.25 -10.50 77.05
C SER A 100 1.09 -11.54 77.80
N THR A 101 0.44 -12.31 78.65
CA THR A 101 1.03 -13.41 79.41
C THR A 101 0.28 -14.71 79.14
N LEU A 102 0.89 -15.86 79.41
CA LEU A 102 0.24 -17.16 79.24
C LEU A 102 -1.04 -17.30 80.07
N THR A 103 -1.17 -16.53 81.16
CA THR A 103 -2.38 -16.50 81.99
C THR A 103 -3.53 -15.72 81.37
N ASP A 104 -3.28 -14.89 80.35
CA ASP A 104 -4.33 -14.15 79.65
C ASP A 104 -5.05 -15.03 78.60
N GLN A 105 -4.52 -16.21 78.26
CA GLN A 105 -5.15 -17.10 77.30
C GLN A 105 -6.54 -17.56 77.79
N GLY A 106 -7.59 -17.26 77.03
CA GLY A 106 -8.95 -17.58 77.44
C GLY A 106 -10.03 -16.98 76.55
N SER A 107 -11.28 -17.23 76.95
CA SER A 107 -12.47 -16.71 76.26
C SER A 107 -13.00 -15.48 76.99
N TYR A 108 -13.13 -14.38 76.25
CA TYR A 108 -13.62 -13.10 76.72
C TYR A 108 -14.95 -12.78 76.05
N GLN A 109 -15.90 -12.25 76.80
CA GLN A 109 -17.22 -11.92 76.29
C GLN A 109 -17.46 -10.42 76.36
N CYS A 110 -17.71 -9.79 75.21
CA CYS A 110 -18.23 -8.43 75.19
C CYS A 110 -19.76 -8.46 75.28
N VAL A 111 -20.31 -7.59 76.12
CA VAL A 111 -21.75 -7.43 76.31
C VAL A 111 -22.13 -5.99 76.01
N VAL A 112 -23.00 -5.79 75.04
CA VAL A 112 -23.51 -4.49 74.60
C VAL A 112 -24.96 -4.36 75.06
N ARG A 113 -25.23 -3.37 75.91
CA ARG A 113 -26.56 -3.07 76.44
C ARG A 113 -27.09 -1.78 75.83
N THR A 114 -28.23 -1.87 75.16
CA THR A 114 -29.04 -0.71 74.74
C THR A 114 -30.26 -0.59 75.66
N PRO A 115 -31.02 0.53 75.62
CA PRO A 115 -32.22 0.69 76.45
C PRO A 115 -33.28 -0.40 76.23
N GLU A 116 -33.28 -1.05 75.06
CA GLU A 116 -34.32 -2.02 74.67
C GLU A 116 -33.81 -3.46 74.61
N ARG A 117 -32.50 -3.67 74.40
CA ARG A 117 -31.94 -5.00 74.10
C ARG A 117 -30.54 -5.18 74.68
N CYS A 118 -30.16 -6.43 74.89
CA CYS A 118 -28.81 -6.79 75.28
C CYS A 118 -28.26 -7.84 74.31
N TYR A 119 -27.03 -7.64 73.86
CA TYR A 119 -26.31 -8.53 72.96
C TYR A 119 -24.99 -8.95 73.58
N LYS A 120 -24.56 -10.18 73.34
CA LYS A 120 -23.26 -10.68 73.76
C LYS A 120 -22.54 -11.42 72.64
N GLN A 121 -21.21 -11.31 72.62
CA GLN A 121 -20.33 -11.97 71.67
C GLN A 121 -19.09 -12.47 72.42
N THR A 122 -18.65 -13.67 72.08
CA THR A 122 -17.47 -14.30 72.68
C THR A 122 -16.30 -14.27 71.70
N SER A 123 -15.15 -13.81 72.18
CA SER A 123 -13.87 -13.79 71.47
C SER A 123 -12.84 -14.59 72.25
N VAL A 124 -11.91 -15.27 71.57
CA VAL A 124 -10.90 -16.13 72.21
C VAL A 124 -9.52 -15.55 71.99
N LEU A 125 -8.77 -15.33 73.07
CA LEU A 125 -7.36 -14.95 73.01
C LEU A 125 -6.48 -16.19 73.15
N HIS A 126 -5.64 -16.42 72.16
CA HIS A 126 -4.60 -17.45 72.15
C HIS A 126 -3.24 -16.81 72.38
N VAL A 127 -2.49 -17.30 73.38
CA VAL A 127 -1.13 -16.82 73.70
C VAL A 127 -0.17 -17.97 73.46
N GLU A 128 0.46 -17.97 72.30
CA GLU A 128 1.29 -19.09 71.83
C GLU A 128 2.78 -18.77 72.03
N LEU A 129 3.56 -19.80 72.38
CA LEU A 129 5.01 -19.67 72.45
C LEU A 129 5.62 -19.71 71.04
N THR A 130 6.56 -18.81 70.79
CA THR A 130 7.36 -18.84 69.56
C THR A 130 8.16 -20.14 69.49
N ARG A 131 8.24 -20.74 68.30
CA ARG A 131 9.02 -21.97 68.08
C ARG A 131 10.52 -21.67 68.17
N GLU A 132 11.30 -22.62 68.70
CA GLU A 132 12.75 -22.48 68.81
C GLU A 132 13.39 -22.25 67.43
N GLY A 133 14.14 -21.16 67.27
CA GLY A 133 14.82 -20.80 66.02
C GLY A 133 13.98 -20.04 65.00
N GLU A 134 12.69 -19.82 65.24
CA GLU A 134 11.82 -18.98 64.41
C GLU A 134 11.57 -17.62 65.10
N CYS A 135 11.44 -16.56 64.31
CA CYS A 135 11.29 -15.16 64.80
C CYS A 135 9.99 -14.50 64.32
N GLY A 136 9.09 -15.29 63.77
CA GLY A 136 7.74 -14.88 63.41
C GLY A 136 6.71 -15.35 64.42
N ARG A 137 5.46 -14.98 64.16
CA ARG A 137 4.31 -15.55 64.85
C ARG A 137 3.96 -16.88 64.22
N THR A 138 3.43 -17.77 65.04
CA THR A 138 2.99 -19.11 64.64
C THR A 138 1.87 -19.04 63.61
N GLN A 139 0.98 -18.06 63.75
CA GLN A 139 -0.05 -17.77 62.78
C GLN A 139 0.45 -16.76 61.75
N THR A 140 0.28 -17.11 60.48
CA THR A 140 0.68 -16.28 59.34
C THR A 140 -0.53 -15.85 58.53
N THR A 141 -0.40 -14.69 57.88
CA THR A 141 -1.35 -14.21 56.88
C THR A 141 -0.76 -14.43 55.49
N ASP A 142 -1.53 -14.94 54.54
CA ASP A 142 -1.07 -15.10 53.16
C ASP A 142 -1.15 -13.78 52.39
N GLN A 143 -0.08 -13.42 51.70
CA GLN A 143 -0.08 -12.40 50.65
C GLN A 143 0.69 -12.88 49.43
N THR A 144 0.15 -12.62 48.24
CA THR A 144 0.77 -13.04 46.99
C THR A 144 1.27 -11.83 46.22
N LEU A 145 2.54 -11.84 45.83
CA LEU A 145 3.13 -10.84 44.93
C LEU A 145 3.33 -11.42 43.52
N GLN A 146 3.38 -10.58 42.49
CA GLN A 146 3.66 -10.90 41.11
C GLN A 146 5.15 -10.72 40.80
N ALA A 147 5.75 -11.68 40.09
CA ALA A 147 7.13 -11.57 39.66
C ALA A 147 7.34 -10.45 38.61
N LEU A 148 8.58 -9.95 38.51
CA LEU A 148 9.08 -8.97 37.52
C LEU A 148 8.43 -7.58 37.57
N VAL A 149 7.67 -7.28 38.63
CA VAL A 149 7.07 -5.97 38.85
C VAL A 149 7.43 -5.45 40.24
N ASN A 150 7.16 -4.16 40.47
CA ASN A 150 7.29 -3.55 41.79
C ASN A 150 5.96 -3.70 42.52
N GLU A 151 5.97 -4.28 43.72
CA GLU A 151 4.74 -4.53 44.48
C GLU A 151 4.97 -4.37 45.98
N MET A 152 3.89 -4.22 46.75
CA MET A 152 3.94 -3.90 48.18
C MET A 152 3.32 -4.99 49.04
N LEU A 153 4.04 -5.40 50.09
CA LEU A 153 3.46 -6.12 51.21
C LEU A 153 2.82 -5.13 52.18
N VAL A 154 1.55 -5.38 52.51
CA VAL A 154 0.79 -4.51 53.41
C VAL A 154 0.82 -5.11 54.81
N CYS A 155 1.30 -4.36 55.80
CA CYS A 155 1.32 -4.84 57.18
C CYS A 155 -0.12 -5.00 57.71
N PRO A 156 -0.55 -6.19 58.20
CA PRO A 156 -1.89 -6.40 58.75
C PRO A 156 -2.21 -5.46 59.93
N LEU A 157 -1.17 -5.03 60.64
CA LEU A 157 -1.29 -4.11 61.78
C LEU A 157 -1.70 -2.70 61.39
N TRP A 158 -1.71 -2.36 60.10
CA TRP A 158 -2.14 -1.06 59.60
C TRP A 158 -3.56 -0.69 60.07
N SER A 159 -4.43 -1.69 60.26
CA SER A 159 -5.80 -1.48 60.76
C SER A 159 -5.88 -0.89 62.18
N TYR A 160 -4.87 -1.14 63.03
CA TYR A 160 -4.83 -0.65 64.41
C TYR A 160 -4.25 0.75 64.55
N THR A 161 -3.57 1.26 63.51
CA THR A 161 -2.89 2.58 63.53
C THR A 161 -3.82 3.76 63.85
N LYS A 162 -5.12 3.63 63.53
CA LYS A 162 -6.14 4.65 63.82
C LYS A 162 -6.61 4.65 65.29
N HIS A 163 -6.20 3.65 66.07
CA HIS A 163 -6.67 3.41 67.44
C HIS A 163 -5.56 3.60 68.49
N VAL A 164 -4.37 4.00 68.04
CA VAL A 164 -3.19 4.29 68.86
C VAL A 164 -2.79 5.75 68.67
N ASP A 165 -2.06 6.33 69.63
CA ASP A 165 -1.73 7.76 69.64
C ASP A 165 -0.52 8.08 68.74
N SER A 166 0.48 7.19 68.71
CA SER A 166 1.61 7.22 67.79
C SER A 166 2.12 5.81 67.51
N PHE A 167 2.80 5.60 66.37
CA PHE A 167 3.32 4.27 66.01
C PHE A 167 4.54 4.35 65.09
N SER A 168 5.35 3.29 65.10
CA SER A 168 6.41 3.03 64.12
C SER A 168 6.39 1.55 63.70
N ILE A 169 6.55 1.27 62.41
CA ILE A 169 6.54 -0.10 61.87
C ILE A 169 7.92 -0.42 61.31
N ARG A 170 8.45 -1.58 61.70
CA ARG A 170 9.70 -2.17 61.21
C ARG A 170 9.43 -3.53 60.56
N TRP A 171 10.16 -3.86 59.52
CA TRP A 171 10.00 -5.13 58.80
C TRP A 171 11.21 -6.04 58.97
N TYR A 172 10.95 -7.34 59.03
CA TYR A 172 11.96 -8.38 59.17
C TYR A 172 11.73 -9.47 58.12
N LYS A 173 12.80 -10.05 57.58
CA LYS A 173 12.78 -11.26 56.73
C LYS A 173 13.71 -12.28 57.36
N GLY A 174 13.21 -13.47 57.69
CA GLY A 174 14.06 -14.52 58.28
C GLY A 174 14.84 -14.08 59.53
N CYS A 175 14.23 -13.25 60.38
CA CYS A 175 14.77 -12.72 61.64
C CYS A 175 15.71 -11.53 61.52
N GLU A 176 16.03 -11.12 60.29
CA GLU A 176 16.89 -9.98 60.04
C GLU A 176 16.05 -8.74 59.79
N LEU A 177 16.44 -7.62 60.41
CA LEU A 177 15.81 -6.32 60.19
C LEU A 177 16.09 -5.88 58.75
N LEU A 178 15.04 -5.55 58.01
CA LEU A 178 15.18 -5.00 56.67
C LEU A 178 15.51 -3.51 56.76
N GLU A 179 16.48 -3.09 55.96
CA GLU A 179 16.85 -1.69 55.76
C GLU A 179 16.47 -1.23 54.34
N GLU A 180 16.33 0.09 54.17
CA GLU A 180 15.98 0.67 52.88
C GLU A 180 17.18 0.61 51.93
N ASN A 181 16.98 0.05 50.74
CA ASN A 181 18.02 -0.15 49.75
C ASN A 181 17.41 -0.17 48.33
N ASP A 182 18.16 -0.64 47.33
CA ASP A 182 17.65 -0.71 45.95
C ASP A 182 16.47 -1.69 45.80
N LYS A 183 16.40 -2.72 46.66
CA LYS A 183 15.38 -3.78 46.65
C LYS A 183 14.14 -3.43 47.47
N TYR A 184 14.33 -2.84 48.65
CA TYR A 184 13.30 -2.59 49.66
C TYR A 184 13.13 -1.10 49.91
N ALA A 185 11.88 -0.62 49.92
CA ALA A 185 11.54 0.74 50.34
C ALA A 185 10.31 0.76 51.26
N PHE A 186 10.28 1.68 52.22
CA PHE A 186 9.20 1.75 53.21
C PHE A 186 8.21 2.85 52.87
N VAL A 187 6.97 2.47 52.54
CA VAL A 187 5.94 3.42 52.09
C VAL A 187 4.72 3.32 53.01
N ARG A 188 4.55 4.32 53.90
CA ARG A 188 3.38 4.41 54.80
C ARG A 188 3.09 3.09 55.55
N GLY A 189 4.11 2.47 56.15
CA GLY A 189 3.98 1.21 56.88
C GLY A 189 3.90 -0.06 56.02
N ALA A 190 3.81 0.05 54.70
CA ALA A 190 3.98 -1.05 53.75
C ALA A 190 5.44 -1.20 53.30
N LEU A 191 5.81 -2.40 52.88
CA LEU A 191 7.12 -2.72 52.32
C LEU A 191 7.00 -2.85 50.80
N LEU A 192 7.61 -1.93 50.05
CA LEU A 192 7.74 -1.99 48.59
C LEU A 192 8.93 -2.85 48.22
N LEU A 193 8.69 -3.93 47.48
CA LEU A 193 9.70 -4.77 46.85
C LEU A 193 9.82 -4.33 45.39
N ARG A 194 11.03 -4.03 44.95
CA ARG A 194 11.34 -3.72 43.55
C ARG A 194 11.81 -4.97 42.82
N ASP A 195 11.45 -5.09 41.55
CA ASP A 195 11.85 -6.20 40.67
C ASP A 195 11.67 -7.57 41.35
N VAL A 196 10.42 -7.89 41.72
CA VAL A 196 10.10 -9.07 42.52
C VAL A 196 10.55 -10.35 41.81
N SER A 197 11.22 -11.22 42.55
CA SER A 197 11.85 -12.46 42.05
C SER A 197 11.36 -13.67 42.85
N PRO A 198 11.50 -14.91 42.34
CA PRO A 198 11.13 -16.11 43.09
C PRO A 198 11.88 -16.25 44.42
N GLU A 199 13.12 -15.76 44.53
CA GLU A 199 13.88 -15.75 45.79
C GLU A 199 13.35 -14.78 46.85
N ASP A 200 12.41 -13.90 46.48
CA ASP A 200 11.76 -13.02 47.44
C ASP A 200 10.66 -13.73 48.26
N ALA A 201 10.24 -14.93 47.85
CA ALA A 201 9.28 -15.75 48.61
C ALA A 201 9.78 -16.05 50.02
N GLY A 202 8.87 -16.09 50.99
CA GLY A 202 9.19 -16.46 52.37
C GLY A 202 8.39 -15.69 53.42
N PHE A 203 8.86 -15.76 54.66
CA PHE A 203 8.18 -15.16 55.80
C PHE A 203 8.69 -13.74 56.07
N TYR A 204 7.77 -12.79 56.09
CA TYR A 204 8.02 -11.39 56.44
C TYR A 204 7.25 -11.04 57.71
N THR A 205 7.91 -10.43 58.69
CA THR A 205 7.27 -10.01 59.94
C THR A 205 7.27 -8.50 60.03
N CYS A 206 6.09 -7.88 60.16
CA CYS A 206 6.00 -6.46 60.47
C CYS A 206 5.76 -6.29 61.98
N ARG A 207 6.64 -5.53 62.64
CA ARG A 207 6.55 -5.22 64.07
C ARG A 207 6.22 -3.75 64.24
N MET A 208 5.12 -3.48 64.91
CA MET A 208 4.65 -2.14 65.24
C MET A 208 4.94 -1.84 66.71
N THR A 209 5.71 -0.79 66.96
CA THR A 209 5.80 -0.18 68.29
C THR A 209 4.79 0.96 68.33
N PHE A 210 4.00 1.06 69.38
CA PHE A 210 2.94 2.07 69.47
C PHE A 210 2.79 2.62 70.89
N GLN A 211 2.23 3.82 70.97
CA GLN A 211 1.86 4.46 72.23
C GLN A 211 0.35 4.46 72.39
N LEU A 212 -0.10 4.06 73.57
CA LEU A 212 -1.49 4.09 73.99
C LEU A 212 -1.57 4.74 75.38
N GLY A 213 -1.96 6.01 75.43
CA GLY A 213 -1.84 6.82 76.64
C GLY A 213 -0.36 7.03 77.01
N GLU A 214 0.00 6.71 78.25
CA GLU A 214 1.38 6.81 78.74
C GLU A 214 2.19 5.52 78.55
N ILE A 215 1.57 4.46 78.00
CA ILE A 215 2.18 3.14 77.87
C ILE A 215 2.68 2.94 76.44
N THR A 216 3.92 2.46 76.31
CA THR A 216 4.50 2.03 75.03
C THR A 216 4.52 0.52 74.97
N SER A 217 3.93 -0.05 73.93
CA SER A 217 3.83 -1.49 73.71
C SER A 217 4.23 -1.87 72.29
N GLU A 218 4.49 -3.16 72.07
CA GLU A 218 4.86 -3.70 70.76
C GLU A 218 3.91 -4.83 70.35
N MET A 219 3.62 -4.93 69.06
CA MET A 219 2.85 -6.03 68.47
C MET A 219 3.45 -6.38 67.11
N ALA A 220 3.50 -7.65 66.75
CA ALA A 220 3.95 -8.09 65.44
C ALA A 220 2.87 -8.89 64.70
N GLU A 221 2.97 -8.97 63.38
CA GLU A 221 2.24 -9.92 62.53
C GLU A 221 3.17 -10.50 61.47
N THR A 222 2.99 -11.78 61.13
CA THR A 222 3.82 -12.48 60.15
C THR A 222 3.03 -12.83 58.90
N ILE A 223 3.66 -12.61 57.75
CA ILE A 223 3.09 -12.78 56.42
C ILE A 223 3.86 -13.88 55.72
N GLU A 224 3.14 -14.88 55.20
CA GLU A 224 3.69 -15.84 54.26
C GLU A 224 3.56 -15.23 52.85
N CYS A 225 4.68 -14.72 52.33
CA CYS A 225 4.74 -14.11 51.01
C CYS A 225 4.96 -15.18 49.95
N LYS A 226 3.96 -15.35 49.08
CA LYS A 226 3.99 -16.25 47.93
C LYS A 226 4.26 -15.43 46.67
N ILE A 227 5.13 -15.91 45.79
CA ILE A 227 5.40 -15.25 44.51
C ILE A 227 4.65 -15.98 43.40
N ASN A 228 3.80 -15.26 42.70
CA ASN A 228 3.16 -15.73 41.49
C ASN A 228 4.09 -15.47 40.30
N GLU A 229 4.71 -16.55 39.80
CA GLU A 229 5.56 -16.52 38.60
C GLU A 229 4.76 -16.28 37.32
N LYS A 230 3.43 -16.40 37.37
CA LYS A 230 2.54 -16.09 36.25
C LYS A 230 2.30 -14.58 36.16
N TYR A 231 3.30 -13.87 35.69
CA TYR A 231 3.19 -12.44 35.41
C TYR A 231 2.53 -12.22 34.05
N VAL A 232 1.78 -11.12 33.95
CA VAL A 232 1.25 -10.59 32.70
C VAL A 232 1.72 -9.15 32.60
N LEU A 233 2.34 -8.80 31.48
CA LEU A 233 2.73 -7.42 31.19
C LEU A 233 1.70 -6.76 30.27
N ARG A 234 1.75 -5.44 30.18
CA ARG A 234 0.86 -4.68 29.30
C ARG A 234 1.01 -5.17 27.85
N PRO A 235 -0.10 -5.42 27.12
CA PRO A 235 -0.07 -5.75 25.70
C PRO A 235 0.68 -4.70 24.87
N GLN A 236 1.25 -5.11 23.75
CA GLN A 236 1.97 -4.25 22.83
C GLN A 236 1.39 -4.39 21.43
N VAL A 237 0.91 -3.29 20.86
CA VAL A 237 0.47 -3.26 19.45
C VAL A 237 1.70 -3.09 18.58
N ILE A 238 2.00 -4.12 17.78
CA ILE A 238 3.15 -4.13 16.87
C ILE A 238 2.75 -3.57 15.50
N GLU A 239 1.53 -3.88 15.06
CA GLU A 239 0.96 -3.40 13.80
C GLU A 239 -0.54 -3.14 14.02
N PRO A 240 -1.12 -2.02 13.53
CA PRO A 240 -0.49 -0.95 12.76
C PRO A 240 0.32 0.04 13.64
N SER A 241 1.37 0.63 13.07
CA SER A 241 2.33 1.52 13.76
C SER A 241 2.14 3.00 13.42
N ASN A 242 0.89 3.48 13.36
CA ASN A 242 0.54 4.86 13.00
C ASN A 242 1.08 5.26 11.62
N GLU A 243 0.67 4.51 10.61
CA GLU A 243 1.17 4.60 9.24
C GLU A 243 0.09 4.95 8.22
N ASP A 244 0.52 5.49 7.08
CA ASP A 244 -0.36 5.82 5.95
C ASP A 244 -0.25 4.75 4.86
N ILE A 245 -1.37 4.14 4.49
CA ILE A 245 -1.42 3.00 3.55
C ILE A 245 -2.17 3.40 2.29
N LYS A 246 -1.54 3.23 1.12
CA LYS A 246 -2.18 3.49 -0.19
C LYS A 246 -3.01 2.30 -0.65
N ALA A 247 -4.26 2.53 -1.03
CA ALA A 247 -5.17 1.51 -1.56
C ALA A 247 -5.90 1.98 -2.82
N ASN A 248 -6.23 1.02 -3.70
CA ASN A 248 -6.96 1.28 -4.94
C ASN A 248 -8.47 1.35 -4.65
N LEU A 249 -9.15 2.37 -5.19
CA LEU A 249 -10.61 2.47 -5.14
C LEU A 249 -11.27 1.24 -5.80
N GLY A 250 -12.27 0.66 -5.15
CA GLY A 250 -13.03 -0.50 -5.61
C GLY A 250 -12.31 -1.85 -5.48
N ALA A 251 -11.04 -1.88 -5.05
CA ALA A 251 -10.32 -3.12 -4.82
C ALA A 251 -10.57 -3.65 -3.39
N PRO A 252 -10.51 -4.97 -3.16
CA PRO A 252 -10.50 -5.53 -1.81
C PRO A 252 -9.20 -5.14 -1.09
N PHE A 253 -9.30 -4.85 0.20
CA PHE A 253 -8.16 -4.47 1.03
C PHE A 253 -8.27 -5.13 2.41
N GLY A 254 -7.15 -5.54 2.99
CA GLY A 254 -7.11 -6.13 4.32
C GLY A 254 -5.90 -5.64 5.11
N LYS A 255 -6.12 -5.30 6.38
CA LYS A 255 -5.06 -4.87 7.30
C LYS A 255 -5.07 -5.70 8.56
N LEU A 256 -3.91 -6.24 8.92
CA LEU A 256 -3.74 -7.08 10.11
C LEU A 256 -3.41 -6.20 11.32
N CYS A 257 -4.10 -6.44 12.44
CA CYS A 257 -3.65 -5.96 13.73
C CYS A 257 -2.87 -7.07 14.41
N ARG A 258 -1.61 -6.81 14.75
CA ARG A 258 -0.72 -7.74 15.46
C ARG A 258 -0.38 -7.20 16.83
N VAL A 259 -0.70 -7.99 17.85
CA VAL A 259 -0.51 -7.64 19.25
C VAL A 259 0.28 -8.73 19.94
N PHE A 260 1.31 -8.34 20.68
CA PHE A 260 2.07 -9.24 21.54
C PHE A 260 1.73 -8.98 23.00
N VAL A 261 1.29 -10.02 23.71
CA VAL A 261 1.03 -10.00 25.15
C VAL A 261 2.15 -10.76 25.85
N PRO A 262 3.09 -10.07 26.52
CA PRO A 262 4.17 -10.75 27.24
C PRO A 262 3.62 -11.36 28.53
N GLY A 263 4.02 -12.59 28.85
CA GLY A 263 3.61 -13.26 30.08
C GLY A 263 3.09 -14.69 29.87
N GLN A 264 2.97 -15.43 30.97
CA GLN A 264 2.67 -16.87 30.95
C GLN A 264 1.21 -17.20 31.21
N ASP A 265 0.39 -16.24 31.68
CA ASP A 265 -1.04 -16.43 31.90
C ASP A 265 -1.92 -15.75 30.83
N ILE A 266 -3.13 -16.26 30.69
CA ILE A 266 -4.13 -15.76 29.73
C ILE A 266 -4.83 -14.57 30.38
N SER A 267 -4.21 -13.39 30.37
CA SER A 267 -5.04 -12.18 30.48
C SER A 267 -5.93 -12.12 29.25
N SER A 268 -7.24 -12.01 29.44
CA SER A 268 -8.20 -11.71 28.37
C SER A 268 -7.85 -10.33 27.78
N ALA A 269 -7.03 -10.33 26.74
CA ALA A 269 -6.76 -9.16 25.92
C ALA A 269 -7.66 -9.27 24.68
N ASP A 270 -8.65 -8.40 24.59
CA ASP A 270 -9.57 -8.36 23.46
C ASP A 270 -9.06 -7.36 22.43
N VAL A 271 -8.76 -7.86 21.23
CA VAL A 271 -8.31 -7.05 20.10
C VAL A 271 -9.52 -6.72 19.23
N MET A 272 -9.80 -5.44 19.00
CA MET A 272 -10.94 -4.98 18.20
C MET A 272 -10.52 -3.89 17.24
N TRP A 273 -11.18 -3.84 16.08
CA TRP A 273 -11.07 -2.73 15.14
C TRP A 273 -12.17 -1.71 15.38
N GLN A 274 -11.78 -0.44 15.29
CA GLN A 274 -12.63 0.71 15.44
C GLN A 274 -12.44 1.63 14.23
N GLU A 275 -13.52 2.19 13.73
CA GLU A 275 -13.49 3.24 12.72
C GLU A 275 -13.98 4.56 13.32
N ASN A 276 -13.48 5.67 12.77
CA ASN A 276 -14.01 6.99 13.07
C ASN A 276 -15.06 7.36 12.01
N TYR A 277 -16.34 7.29 12.38
CA TYR A 277 -17.47 7.63 11.52
C TYR A 277 -18.16 8.89 12.05
N GLU A 278 -18.18 9.95 11.24
CA GLU A 278 -18.83 11.24 11.59
C GLU A 278 -18.33 11.90 12.90
N GLY A 279 -17.10 11.58 13.33
CA GLY A 279 -16.51 12.11 14.57
C GLY A 279 -16.81 11.26 15.81
N GLU A 280 -17.56 10.17 15.64
CA GLU A 280 -17.78 9.15 16.66
C GLU A 280 -16.93 7.90 16.40
N GLU A 281 -16.41 7.35 17.49
CA GLU A 281 -15.60 6.16 17.52
C GLU A 281 -16.50 4.91 17.62
N MET A 282 -16.61 4.13 16.53
CA MET A 282 -17.48 2.96 16.47
C MET A 282 -16.71 1.67 16.18
N PHE A 283 -17.11 0.58 16.83
CA PHE A 283 -16.54 -0.74 16.57
C PHE A 283 -16.99 -1.28 15.22
N VAL A 284 -16.04 -1.85 14.48
CA VAL A 284 -16.31 -2.48 13.19
C VAL A 284 -17.13 -3.77 13.40
N SER A 285 -18.09 -4.01 12.50
CA SER A 285 -18.96 -5.19 12.54
C SER A 285 -18.19 -6.52 12.43
N PHE A 286 -18.74 -7.57 13.05
CA PHE A 286 -18.25 -8.95 12.93
C PHE A 286 -18.94 -9.72 11.80
N ASP A 287 -20.02 -9.18 11.22
CA ASP A 287 -20.77 -9.85 10.16
C ASP A 287 -19.96 -9.81 8.86
N THR A 288 -19.64 -10.99 8.32
CA THR A 288 -18.91 -11.10 7.05
C THR A 288 -19.72 -10.66 5.83
N SER A 289 -21.03 -10.46 6.01
CA SER A 289 -21.92 -9.89 4.99
C SER A 289 -21.72 -8.39 4.80
N ASP A 290 -21.19 -7.70 5.82
CA ASP A 290 -20.87 -6.29 5.75
C ASP A 290 -19.62 -6.06 4.90
N ARG A 291 -19.61 -4.96 4.14
CA ARG A 291 -18.49 -4.56 3.29
C ARG A 291 -17.20 -4.39 4.10
N LEU A 292 -17.32 -3.74 5.26
CA LEU A 292 -16.26 -3.52 6.23
C LEU A 292 -16.54 -4.39 7.45
N HIS A 293 -15.69 -5.39 7.69
CA HIS A 293 -15.85 -6.31 8.81
C HIS A 293 -14.52 -6.77 9.38
N GLN A 294 -14.55 -7.22 10.63
CA GLN A 294 -13.40 -7.80 11.30
C GLN A 294 -13.54 -9.33 11.44
N LYS A 295 -12.42 -10.04 11.24
CA LYS A 295 -12.36 -11.51 11.38
C LYS A 295 -12.15 -11.93 12.84
N PRO A 296 -12.39 -13.21 13.19
CA PRO A 296 -12.06 -13.73 14.50
C PRO A 296 -10.58 -13.52 14.86
N VAL A 297 -10.29 -13.37 16.15
CA VAL A 297 -8.90 -13.34 16.62
C VAL A 297 -8.25 -14.70 16.36
N ASN A 298 -7.07 -14.66 15.75
CA ASN A 298 -6.15 -15.78 15.71
C ASN A 298 -5.15 -15.65 16.86
N GLN A 299 -4.94 -16.74 17.61
CA GLN A 299 -4.08 -16.74 18.79
C GLN A 299 -2.96 -17.77 18.63
N ASN A 300 -1.72 -17.34 18.85
CA ASN A 300 -0.57 -18.22 18.87
C ASN A 300 0.23 -18.07 20.17
N ARG A 301 0.52 -19.19 20.84
CA ARG A 301 1.21 -19.19 22.15
C ARG A 301 2.69 -19.52 21.98
N THR A 302 3.52 -18.75 22.65
CA THR A 302 4.97 -18.91 22.68
C THR A 302 5.47 -19.00 24.13
N LYS A 303 6.74 -19.34 24.34
CA LYS A 303 7.32 -19.42 25.69
C LYS A 303 7.38 -18.05 26.39
N ASP A 304 7.48 -16.99 25.61
CA ASP A 304 7.69 -15.62 26.08
C ASP A 304 6.37 -14.81 26.15
N GLY A 305 5.27 -15.35 25.63
CA GLY A 305 3.99 -14.63 25.55
C GLY A 305 3.00 -15.19 24.53
N ILE A 306 1.97 -14.40 24.26
CA ILE A 306 0.86 -14.73 23.36
C ILE A 306 0.81 -13.71 22.22
N TRP A 307 0.76 -14.18 20.99
CA TRP A 307 0.44 -13.36 19.81
C TRP A 307 -1.05 -13.40 19.53
N LEU A 308 -1.65 -12.23 19.35
CA LEU A 308 -3.04 -12.05 18.95
C LEU A 308 -3.07 -11.30 17.62
N GLU A 309 -3.75 -11.88 16.63
CA GLU A 309 -3.86 -11.32 15.29
C GLU A 309 -5.33 -11.19 14.90
N ARG A 310 -5.74 -10.00 14.43
CA ARG A 310 -7.10 -9.77 13.93
C ARG A 310 -7.08 -9.00 12.61
N LEU A 311 -7.71 -9.57 11.58
CA LEU A 311 -7.79 -8.96 10.25
C LEU A 311 -9.01 -8.04 10.13
N LEU A 312 -8.77 -6.80 9.73
CA LEU A 312 -9.79 -5.89 9.18
C LEU A 312 -9.90 -6.13 7.68
N TRP A 313 -11.11 -6.27 7.17
CA TRP A 313 -11.36 -6.60 5.77
C TRP A 313 -12.36 -5.63 5.13
N PHE A 314 -11.99 -5.16 3.94
CA PHE A 314 -12.81 -4.37 3.04
C PHE A 314 -13.07 -5.22 1.79
N SER A 315 -14.33 -5.57 1.51
CA SER A 315 -14.66 -6.27 0.26
C SER A 315 -14.40 -5.39 -0.97
N GLU A 316 -14.66 -4.09 -0.84
CA GLU A 316 -14.30 -3.04 -1.79
C GLU A 316 -14.01 -1.76 -1.02
N VAL A 317 -12.94 -1.04 -1.40
CA VAL A 317 -12.61 0.27 -0.84
C VAL A 317 -13.44 1.36 -1.52
N LEU A 318 -14.17 2.15 -0.75
CA LEU A 318 -15.02 3.24 -1.23
C LEU A 318 -14.36 4.61 -1.01
N GLN A 319 -14.84 5.60 -1.74
CA GLN A 319 -14.26 6.95 -1.73
C GLN A 319 -14.27 7.59 -0.33
N TYR A 320 -15.27 7.27 0.49
CA TYR A 320 -15.40 7.79 1.84
C TYR A 320 -14.51 7.07 2.87
N ASP A 321 -13.89 5.94 2.52
CA ASP A 321 -12.94 5.24 3.40
C ASP A 321 -11.56 5.92 3.40
N PHE A 322 -11.26 6.74 2.39
CA PHE A 322 -10.01 7.48 2.30
C PHE A 322 -9.97 8.66 3.28
N ASN A 323 -8.77 8.96 3.77
CA ASN A 323 -8.50 9.96 4.82
C ASN A 323 -9.29 9.70 6.12
N ARG A 324 -9.65 8.44 6.37
CA ARG A 324 -10.21 7.98 7.64
C ARG A 324 -9.19 7.19 8.44
N ASN A 325 -9.32 7.30 9.75
CA ASN A 325 -8.49 6.58 10.71
C ASN A 325 -9.20 5.27 11.09
N PHE A 326 -8.48 4.18 10.92
CA PHE A 326 -8.87 2.87 11.42
C PHE A 326 -7.93 2.51 12.56
N THR A 327 -8.50 2.28 13.74
CA THR A 327 -7.75 2.07 14.97
C THR A 327 -7.92 0.64 15.45
N CYS A 328 -6.82 -0.06 15.63
CA CYS A 328 -6.80 -1.30 16.40
C CYS A 328 -6.68 -0.95 17.87
N VAL A 329 -7.68 -1.38 18.66
CA VAL A 329 -7.76 -1.16 20.10
C VAL A 329 -7.62 -2.51 20.79
N VAL A 330 -6.73 -2.57 21.78
CA VAL A 330 -6.60 -3.73 22.66
C VAL A 330 -7.20 -3.36 24.01
N SER A 331 -8.15 -4.13 24.49
CA SER A 331 -8.73 -3.98 25.82
C SER A 331 -8.13 -5.03 26.75
N SER A 332 -7.47 -4.59 27.82
CA SER A 332 -6.91 -5.47 28.85
C SER A 332 -6.98 -4.78 30.21
N HIS A 333 -7.07 -5.56 31.30
CA HIS A 333 -7.02 -5.04 32.66
C HIS A 333 -5.73 -4.27 32.99
N LEU A 334 -4.66 -4.47 32.22
CA LEU A 334 -3.35 -3.82 32.40
C LEU A 334 -3.17 -2.54 31.55
N GLY A 335 -4.14 -2.23 30.70
CA GLY A 335 -4.16 -1.02 29.88
C GLY A 335 -4.73 -1.26 28.49
N CYS A 336 -5.00 -0.15 27.80
CA CYS A 336 -5.62 -0.16 26.47
C CYS A 336 -4.69 0.46 25.41
N PRO A 337 -3.64 -0.24 24.96
CA PRO A 337 -2.79 0.24 23.89
C PRO A 337 -3.55 0.25 22.56
N THR A 338 -3.24 1.21 21.71
CA THR A 338 -3.87 1.39 20.40
C THR A 338 -2.82 1.58 19.32
N GLY A 339 -3.17 1.21 18.09
CA GLY A 339 -2.41 1.54 16.89
C GLY A 339 -3.37 1.90 15.77
N GLN A 340 -3.08 2.94 14.99
CA GLN A 340 -3.96 3.39 13.90
C GLN A 340 -3.26 3.34 12.55
N PHE A 341 -4.04 3.37 11.48
CA PHE A 341 -3.55 3.66 10.13
C PHE A 341 -4.55 4.55 9.38
N VAL A 342 -4.05 5.28 8.39
CA VAL A 342 -4.87 6.11 7.50
C VAL A 342 -4.85 5.53 6.11
N LEU A 343 -6.02 5.39 5.49
CA LEU A 343 -6.13 4.89 4.13
C LEU A 343 -6.03 6.07 3.13
N LEU A 344 -5.07 6.02 2.22
CA LEU A 344 -4.84 7.02 1.17
C LEU A 344 -5.16 6.46 -0.22
N PRO A 345 -5.60 7.29 -1.17
CA PRO A 345 -5.80 6.85 -2.55
C PRO A 345 -4.46 6.50 -3.20
N ALA A 346 -4.42 5.34 -3.86
CA ALA A 346 -3.27 4.95 -4.68
C ALA A 346 -3.14 5.85 -5.92
N GLU A 347 -1.90 6.09 -6.34
CA GLU A 347 -1.60 6.87 -7.54
C GLU A 347 -2.06 6.11 -8.80
N PRO A 348 -2.69 6.78 -9.76
CA PRO A 348 -3.13 6.12 -10.99
C PRO A 348 -1.95 5.61 -11.81
N ASN A 349 -2.04 4.35 -12.27
CA ASN A 349 -1.03 3.74 -13.12
C ASN A 349 -1.07 4.31 -14.56
N LEU A 350 -0.33 5.40 -14.81
CA LEU A 350 -0.28 6.06 -16.12
C LEU A 350 0.59 5.32 -17.17
N LEU A 351 1.30 4.26 -16.81
CA LEU A 351 2.19 3.53 -17.72
C LEU A 351 1.48 2.96 -18.96
N LEU A 352 0.28 2.41 -18.77
CA LEU A 352 -0.51 1.79 -19.85
C LEU A 352 -1.06 2.81 -20.87
N PRO A 353 -1.72 3.92 -20.47
CA PRO A 353 -2.14 4.94 -21.42
C PRO A 353 -0.95 5.65 -22.10
N ILE A 354 0.17 5.85 -21.39
CA ILE A 354 1.39 6.40 -21.99
C ILE A 354 1.95 5.43 -23.06
N GLY A 355 2.00 4.13 -22.75
CA GLY A 355 2.46 3.10 -23.68
C GLY A 355 1.60 3.01 -24.96
N LEU A 356 0.28 3.07 -24.82
CA LEU A 356 -0.66 3.10 -25.95
C LEU A 356 -0.48 4.33 -26.84
N LEU A 357 -0.29 5.51 -26.24
CA LEU A 357 -0.09 6.76 -26.98
C LEU A 357 1.23 6.73 -27.76
N LEU A 358 2.31 6.26 -27.14
CA LEU A 358 3.61 6.08 -27.82
C LEU A 358 3.52 5.03 -28.95
N GLY A 359 2.81 3.93 -28.72
CA GLY A 359 2.58 2.89 -29.74
C GLY A 359 1.81 3.41 -30.96
N LEU A 360 0.74 4.18 -30.74
CA LEU A 360 -0.03 4.80 -31.82
C LEU A 360 0.84 5.76 -32.64
N MET A 361 1.64 6.59 -31.98
CA MET A 361 2.55 7.52 -32.66
C MET A 361 3.60 6.79 -33.51
N ALA A 362 4.16 5.70 -33.00
CA ALA A 362 5.09 4.86 -33.76
C ALA A 362 4.42 4.22 -34.99
N CYS A 363 3.18 3.71 -34.86
CA CYS A 363 2.41 3.16 -35.97
C CYS A 363 2.06 4.21 -37.03
N LEU A 364 1.67 5.42 -36.64
CA LEU A 364 1.42 6.52 -37.57
C LEU A 364 2.70 6.95 -38.29
N PHE A 365 3.84 6.97 -37.59
CA PHE A 365 5.12 7.28 -38.19
C PHE A 365 5.54 6.23 -39.23
N THR A 366 5.43 4.93 -38.91
CA THR A 366 5.76 3.86 -39.85
C THR A 366 4.78 3.82 -41.04
N LEU A 367 3.49 4.08 -40.82
CA LEU A 367 2.52 4.26 -41.90
C LEU A 367 2.88 5.47 -42.79
N GLY A 368 3.28 6.58 -42.18
CA GLY A 368 3.72 7.77 -42.91
C GLY A 368 4.96 7.50 -43.78
N VAL A 369 5.97 6.82 -43.22
CA VAL A 369 7.20 6.45 -43.95
C VAL A 369 6.90 5.46 -45.08
N THR A 370 6.04 4.46 -44.85
CA THR A 370 5.66 3.50 -45.89
C THR A 370 4.86 4.16 -47.01
N LEU A 371 3.85 4.97 -46.69
CA LEU A 371 3.11 5.75 -47.68
C LEU A 371 4.03 6.70 -48.45
N TYR A 372 4.93 7.41 -47.78
CA TYR A 372 5.94 8.25 -48.43
C TYR A 372 6.80 7.44 -49.39
N SER A 373 7.28 6.26 -48.99
CA SER A 373 8.14 5.42 -49.83
C SER A 373 7.41 4.89 -51.08
N MET A 374 6.13 4.53 -50.94
CA MET A 374 5.30 4.04 -52.05
C MET A 374 4.95 5.15 -53.03
N PHE A 375 4.62 6.34 -52.53
CA PHE A 375 4.20 7.47 -53.35
C PHE A 375 5.32 8.48 -53.63
N LYS A 376 6.58 8.20 -53.29
CA LYS A 376 7.71 9.13 -53.43
C LYS A 376 7.78 9.75 -54.83
N VAL A 377 7.67 8.94 -55.88
CA VAL A 377 7.72 9.42 -57.28
C VAL A 377 6.51 10.30 -57.61
N GLU A 378 5.32 9.93 -57.14
CA GLU A 378 4.07 10.66 -57.41
C GLU A 378 4.02 11.99 -56.65
N LEU A 379 4.37 11.98 -55.35
CA LEU A 379 4.45 13.17 -54.50
C LEU A 379 5.50 14.15 -55.02
N THR A 380 6.68 13.67 -55.45
CA THR A 380 7.74 14.55 -55.97
C THR A 380 7.37 15.17 -57.32
N LEU A 381 6.78 14.38 -58.23
CA LEU A 381 6.27 14.92 -59.51
C LEU A 381 5.10 15.89 -59.30
N GLY A 382 4.18 15.55 -58.38
CA GLY A 382 3.07 16.41 -57.97
C GLY A 382 3.57 17.73 -57.39
N PHE A 383 4.53 17.69 -56.46
CA PHE A 383 5.13 18.88 -55.86
C PHE A 383 5.86 19.75 -56.90
N ARG A 384 6.61 19.15 -57.85
CA ARG A 384 7.20 19.87 -58.98
C ARG A 384 6.15 20.58 -59.84
N SER A 385 4.97 19.97 -60.01
CA SER A 385 3.88 20.54 -60.82
C SER A 385 3.09 21.65 -60.10
N VAL A 386 2.86 21.50 -58.79
CA VAL A 386 2.07 22.44 -57.97
C VAL A 386 2.93 23.64 -57.56
N PHE A 387 4.21 23.42 -57.26
CA PHE A 387 5.13 24.47 -56.83
C PHE A 387 6.35 24.61 -57.76
N PRO A 388 6.17 25.07 -59.01
CA PRO A 388 7.26 25.28 -59.94
C PRO A 388 8.23 26.41 -59.52
N PHE A 389 7.82 27.30 -58.61
CA PHE A 389 8.64 28.41 -58.10
C PHE A 389 9.87 27.95 -57.29
N PHE A 390 9.79 26.80 -56.60
CA PHE A 390 10.92 26.28 -55.81
C PHE A 390 12.01 25.62 -56.66
N TYR A 391 11.82 25.49 -57.97
CA TYR A 391 12.78 24.86 -58.88
C TYR A 391 13.28 25.88 -59.91
N ALA A 392 14.60 25.99 -60.05
CA ALA A 392 15.20 26.82 -61.10
C ALA A 392 14.74 26.31 -62.48
N SER A 393 14.07 27.18 -63.24
CA SER A 393 13.60 26.83 -64.58
C SER A 393 14.81 26.59 -65.50
N THR A 394 14.88 25.39 -66.06
CA THR A 394 15.98 25.02 -66.95
C THR A 394 15.96 25.79 -68.30
N ASP A 395 14.93 26.58 -68.58
CA ASP A 395 14.76 27.35 -69.82
C ASP A 395 15.71 28.56 -69.98
N SER A 396 16.54 28.85 -68.97
CA SER A 396 17.47 30.00 -68.95
C SER A 396 18.95 29.62 -69.14
N ASP A 397 19.26 28.34 -69.33
CA ASP A 397 20.63 27.79 -69.36
C ASP A 397 21.29 27.79 -70.76
N GLY A 398 20.62 28.29 -71.80
CA GLY A 398 21.12 28.32 -73.17
C GLY A 398 21.12 26.96 -73.90
N LYS A 399 20.65 25.87 -73.27
CA LYS A 399 20.54 24.54 -73.89
C LYS A 399 19.23 24.40 -74.66
N LEU A 400 19.30 23.86 -75.87
CA LEU A 400 18.15 23.77 -76.78
C LEU A 400 17.28 22.52 -76.55
N TYR A 401 17.87 21.44 -76.06
CA TYR A 401 17.21 20.14 -75.93
C TYR A 401 17.21 19.63 -74.48
N ASP A 402 16.08 19.06 -74.07
CA ASP A 402 15.88 18.49 -72.75
C ASP A 402 16.61 17.14 -72.59
N ALA A 403 16.71 16.36 -73.66
CA ALA A 403 17.53 15.14 -73.68
C ALA A 403 18.02 14.75 -75.08
N TYR A 404 19.19 14.11 -75.14
CA TYR A 404 19.72 13.40 -76.30
C TYR A 404 19.28 11.94 -76.24
N VAL A 405 18.69 11.39 -77.31
CA VAL A 405 18.24 10.00 -77.36
C VAL A 405 19.25 9.16 -78.14
N ALA A 406 19.79 8.18 -77.44
CA ALA A 406 20.89 7.37 -77.89
C ALA A 406 20.39 5.91 -77.92
N TYR A 407 20.25 5.31 -79.11
CA TYR A 407 19.61 3.99 -79.30
C TYR A 407 20.42 3.11 -80.27
N PRO A 408 20.33 1.76 -80.16
CA PRO A 408 21.12 0.86 -80.97
C PRO A 408 20.65 0.86 -82.43
N ARG A 409 21.60 0.96 -83.36
CA ARG A 409 21.37 0.89 -84.82
C ARG A 409 21.98 -0.39 -85.37
N VAL A 410 21.32 -1.53 -85.16
CA VAL A 410 21.78 -2.79 -85.76
C VAL A 410 21.03 -3.00 -87.07
N PHE A 411 21.75 -3.03 -88.19
CA PHE A 411 21.19 -3.42 -89.48
C PHE A 411 20.98 -4.95 -89.48
N GLY A 412 19.72 -5.40 -89.44
CA GLY A 412 19.36 -6.78 -89.81
C GLY A 412 18.94 -7.78 -88.71
N GLY A 413 18.27 -7.35 -87.63
CA GLY A 413 17.63 -8.28 -86.68
C GLY A 413 16.30 -7.77 -86.12
N ASP A 414 15.31 -8.66 -85.94
CA ASP A 414 13.93 -8.36 -85.51
C ASP A 414 13.80 -7.61 -84.16
N SER A 415 14.83 -7.65 -83.31
CA SER A 415 14.88 -6.90 -82.04
C SER A 415 15.35 -5.45 -82.21
N SER A 416 16.14 -5.16 -83.24
CA SER A 416 16.67 -3.81 -83.54
C SER A 416 15.57 -2.86 -84.01
N GLY A 417 14.68 -3.34 -84.90
CA GLY A 417 13.55 -2.54 -85.40
C GLY A 417 12.56 -2.13 -84.32
N LYS A 418 12.45 -2.89 -83.22
CA LYS A 418 11.58 -2.55 -82.08
C LYS A 418 12.14 -1.42 -81.24
N ALA A 419 13.46 -1.42 -80.98
CA ALA A 419 14.13 -0.36 -80.24
C ALA A 419 14.16 0.95 -81.03
N GLU A 420 14.39 0.87 -82.34
CA GLU A 420 14.34 2.01 -83.25
C GLU A 420 12.93 2.60 -83.37
N LEU A 421 11.90 1.76 -83.56
CA LEU A 421 10.51 2.20 -83.57
C LEU A 421 10.12 2.88 -82.24
N PHE A 422 10.57 2.33 -81.12
CA PHE A 422 10.33 2.92 -79.80
C PHE A 422 11.01 4.29 -79.64
N ALA A 423 12.27 4.42 -80.09
CA ALA A 423 13.04 5.66 -80.01
C ALA A 423 12.49 6.77 -80.94
N LEU A 424 12.09 6.43 -82.16
CA LEU A 424 11.66 7.39 -83.18
C LEU A 424 10.17 7.75 -83.11
N LYS A 425 9.31 6.85 -82.61
CA LYS A 425 7.86 7.04 -82.59
C LYS A 425 7.29 7.16 -81.19
N THR A 426 7.46 6.13 -80.35
CA THR A 426 6.82 6.08 -79.02
C THR A 426 7.38 7.09 -78.03
N LEU A 427 8.71 7.28 -78.02
CA LEU A 427 9.37 8.20 -77.10
C LEU A 427 9.02 9.68 -77.40
N PRO A 428 9.04 10.17 -78.67
CA PRO A 428 8.58 11.51 -79.01
C PRO A 428 7.09 11.75 -78.74
N GLU A 429 6.21 10.79 -79.07
CA GLU A 429 4.77 10.91 -78.87
C GLU A 429 4.41 11.18 -77.39
N VAL A 430 5.10 10.52 -76.46
CA VAL A 430 4.85 10.69 -75.03
C VAL A 430 5.65 11.85 -74.42
N LEU A 431 6.96 11.93 -74.66
CA LEU A 431 7.80 12.95 -74.02
C LEU A 431 7.62 14.34 -74.66
N GLU A 432 7.58 14.44 -75.99
CA GLU A 432 7.38 15.71 -76.71
C GLU A 432 5.89 16.06 -76.81
N GLY A 433 5.04 15.10 -77.18
CA GLY A 433 3.59 15.31 -77.32
C GLY A 433 2.87 15.52 -75.99
N HIS A 434 2.85 14.50 -75.13
CA HIS A 434 2.09 14.56 -73.87
C HIS A 434 2.75 15.39 -72.77
N TYR A 435 4.09 15.45 -72.73
CA TYR A 435 4.82 16.12 -71.64
C TYR A 435 5.59 17.37 -72.07
N GLY A 436 5.64 17.68 -73.37
CA GLY A 436 6.18 18.91 -73.92
C GLY A 436 7.72 19.00 -74.01
N TYR A 437 8.47 17.96 -73.61
CA TYR A 437 9.94 17.96 -73.66
C TYR A 437 10.47 18.12 -75.09
N LYS A 438 11.72 18.56 -75.24
CA LYS A 438 12.40 18.61 -76.55
C LYS A 438 13.51 17.56 -76.60
N LEU A 439 13.39 16.55 -77.46
CA LEU A 439 14.42 15.53 -77.63
C LEU A 439 15.25 15.82 -78.87
N PHE A 440 16.54 15.48 -78.82
CA PHE A 440 17.39 15.41 -80.00
C PHE A 440 17.61 13.94 -80.36
N ILE A 441 17.26 13.56 -81.58
CA ILE A 441 17.50 12.22 -82.13
C ILE A 441 18.34 12.35 -83.39
N LEU A 442 19.54 11.76 -83.38
CA LEU A 442 20.44 11.81 -84.52
C LEU A 442 19.79 11.16 -85.75
N GLY A 443 19.84 11.81 -86.92
CA GLY A 443 19.19 11.36 -88.15
C GLY A 443 17.78 11.91 -88.37
N ARG A 444 17.06 12.32 -87.31
CA ARG A 444 15.80 13.09 -87.41
C ARG A 444 16.07 14.60 -87.34
N ASP A 445 16.88 15.00 -86.38
CA ASP A 445 17.07 16.41 -86.00
C ASP A 445 18.42 16.99 -86.46
N SER A 446 19.31 16.17 -87.03
CA SER A 446 20.61 16.58 -87.59
C SER A 446 20.47 17.12 -89.02
N LEU A 447 21.32 18.09 -89.40
CA LEU A 447 21.32 18.63 -90.76
C LEU A 447 21.86 17.59 -91.75
N PRO A 448 21.24 17.43 -92.94
CA PRO A 448 21.74 16.51 -93.95
C PRO A 448 23.11 16.98 -94.48
N GLY A 449 24.12 16.11 -94.40
CA GLY A 449 25.49 16.38 -94.90
C GLY A 449 26.52 16.81 -93.84
N GLU A 450 26.12 16.95 -92.57
CA GLU A 450 27.03 17.21 -91.45
C GLU A 450 27.86 15.98 -91.08
N ALA A 451 29.11 16.19 -90.64
CA ALA A 451 29.94 15.09 -90.16
C ALA A 451 29.33 14.52 -88.87
N VAL A 452 29.11 13.20 -88.83
CA VAL A 452 28.43 12.53 -87.71
C VAL A 452 29.12 12.78 -86.36
N VAL A 453 30.45 12.89 -86.35
CA VAL A 453 31.22 13.14 -85.12
C VAL A 453 30.93 14.53 -84.55
N ASP A 454 31.03 15.56 -85.39
CA ASP A 454 30.79 16.96 -84.99
C ASP A 454 29.32 17.13 -84.57
N ALA A 455 28.39 16.53 -85.33
CA ALA A 455 26.96 16.58 -85.03
C ALA A 455 26.64 15.98 -83.65
N VAL A 456 27.25 14.86 -83.28
CA VAL A 456 27.04 14.22 -81.98
C VAL A 456 27.66 15.06 -80.85
N GLU A 457 28.85 15.60 -81.06
CA GLU A 457 29.55 16.38 -80.04
C GLU A 457 28.83 17.70 -79.72
N ASP A 458 28.39 18.42 -80.76
CA ASP A 458 27.65 19.69 -80.66
C ASP A 458 26.25 19.49 -80.08
N SER A 459 25.51 18.50 -80.57
CA SER A 459 24.16 18.21 -80.09
C SER A 459 24.17 17.78 -78.63
N MET A 460 25.10 16.91 -78.21
CA MET A 460 25.25 16.50 -76.81
C MET A 460 25.58 17.68 -75.88
N ALA A 461 26.34 18.67 -76.34
CA ALA A 461 26.64 19.87 -75.55
C ALA A 461 25.38 20.72 -75.31
N ARG A 462 24.48 20.75 -76.29
CA ARG A 462 23.19 21.46 -76.25
C ARG A 462 22.08 20.69 -75.52
N CYS A 463 22.34 19.46 -75.03
CA CYS A 463 21.40 18.63 -74.29
C CYS A 463 21.62 18.66 -72.76
N ARG A 464 20.55 18.42 -71.99
CA ARG A 464 20.59 18.38 -70.50
C ARG A 464 20.67 16.97 -69.91
N ARG A 465 20.26 15.96 -70.68
CA ARG A 465 20.25 14.55 -70.30
C ARG A 465 20.66 13.70 -71.49
N LEU A 466 21.21 12.52 -71.20
CA LEU A 466 21.41 11.45 -72.18
C LEU A 466 20.44 10.31 -71.86
N LEU A 467 19.51 10.00 -72.76
CA LEU A 467 18.65 8.81 -72.67
C LEU A 467 19.35 7.69 -73.44
N LEU A 468 19.89 6.70 -72.73
CA LEU A 468 20.55 5.55 -73.34
C LEU A 468 19.59 4.37 -73.36
N LEU A 469 19.07 4.05 -74.54
CA LEU A 469 18.18 2.92 -74.77
C LEU A 469 19.01 1.69 -75.13
N TYR A 470 18.69 0.56 -74.51
CA TYR A 470 19.30 -0.71 -74.88
C TYR A 470 18.36 -1.89 -74.68
N THR A 471 18.58 -2.93 -75.48
CA THR A 471 17.97 -4.27 -75.35
C THR A 471 19.02 -5.29 -74.94
N SER A 472 18.60 -6.45 -74.43
CA SER A 472 19.49 -7.56 -74.04
C SER A 472 20.31 -8.08 -75.22
N SER A 473 19.77 -8.05 -76.45
CA SER A 473 20.45 -8.47 -77.67
C SER A 473 21.44 -7.42 -78.23
N SER A 474 21.17 -6.13 -78.02
CA SER A 474 21.93 -5.04 -78.68
C SER A 474 23.31 -4.75 -78.11
N LEU A 475 23.52 -4.99 -76.81
CA LEU A 475 24.80 -4.73 -76.12
C LEU A 475 25.63 -6.00 -75.88
N CYS A 476 25.07 -7.16 -76.23
CA CYS A 476 25.68 -8.47 -76.01
C CYS A 476 26.34 -9.10 -77.23
N SER A 477 26.08 -8.56 -78.44
CA SER A 477 26.69 -9.11 -79.65
C SER A 477 28.11 -8.55 -79.86
N PRO A 478 29.11 -9.37 -80.22
CA PRO A 478 30.46 -8.91 -80.53
C PRO A 478 30.55 -8.08 -81.83
N GLU A 479 29.48 -8.09 -82.65
CA GLU A 479 29.31 -7.26 -83.84
C GLU A 479 28.52 -5.96 -83.58
N ALA A 480 28.10 -5.72 -82.32
CA ALA A 480 27.64 -4.40 -81.91
C ALA A 480 28.85 -3.46 -81.89
N VAL A 481 29.19 -2.92 -83.05
CA VAL A 481 30.13 -1.81 -83.18
C VAL A 481 29.71 -0.76 -82.13
N GLU A 482 30.62 -0.46 -81.18
CA GLU A 482 30.44 0.61 -80.21
C GLU A 482 30.02 1.87 -80.98
N TRP A 483 28.73 2.19 -80.96
CA TRP A 483 28.23 3.32 -81.72
C TRP A 483 28.69 4.59 -81.03
N MET A 484 29.20 5.53 -81.84
CA MET A 484 29.93 6.71 -81.38
C MET A 484 29.16 7.51 -80.33
N GLU A 485 27.83 7.60 -80.45
CA GLU A 485 27.01 8.37 -79.51
C GLU A 485 26.96 7.74 -78.10
N GLN A 486 27.05 6.40 -77.95
CA GLN A 486 27.18 5.77 -76.64
C GLN A 486 28.51 6.11 -75.99
N ARG A 487 29.61 6.00 -76.75
CA ARG A 487 30.95 6.23 -76.22
C ARG A 487 31.17 7.70 -75.85
N ALA A 488 30.78 8.61 -76.74
CA ALA A 488 30.81 10.05 -76.48
C ALA A 488 29.91 10.43 -75.29
N GLY A 489 28.68 9.90 -75.27
CA GLY A 489 27.73 10.16 -74.20
C GLY A 489 28.21 9.64 -72.84
N LEU A 490 28.72 8.40 -72.77
CA LEU A 490 29.26 7.81 -71.55
C LEU A 490 30.53 8.52 -71.08
N HIS A 491 31.40 8.96 -71.99
CA HIS A 491 32.57 9.78 -71.65
C HIS A 491 32.14 11.07 -70.93
N ARG A 492 31.18 11.80 -71.51
CA ARG A 492 30.65 13.04 -70.91
C ARG A 492 29.95 12.82 -69.57
N VAL A 493 29.29 11.68 -69.39
CA VAL A 493 28.57 11.34 -68.16
C VAL A 493 29.51 10.90 -67.04
N LEU A 494 30.50 10.06 -67.35
CA LEU A 494 31.35 9.42 -66.35
C LEU A 494 32.62 10.23 -66.02
N LEU A 495 33.20 10.93 -67.00
CA LEU A 495 34.47 11.63 -66.85
C LEU A 495 34.30 13.13 -66.73
N GLU A 496 33.53 13.76 -67.62
CA GLU A 496 33.34 15.23 -67.60
C GLU A 496 32.27 15.68 -66.60
N GLY A 497 31.27 14.83 -66.31
CA GLY A 497 30.10 15.18 -65.49
C GLY A 497 29.18 16.24 -66.12
N SER A 498 29.37 16.57 -67.40
CA SER A 498 28.63 17.62 -68.13
C SER A 498 27.19 17.20 -68.49
N LEU A 499 26.93 15.90 -68.51
CA LEU A 499 25.62 15.28 -68.80
C LEU A 499 25.22 14.26 -67.72
N LYS A 500 23.92 14.14 -67.47
CA LYS A 500 23.35 13.07 -66.63
C LYS A 500 22.66 12.04 -67.50
N ALA A 501 23.05 10.77 -67.37
CA ALA A 501 22.46 9.67 -68.14
C ALA A 501 21.23 9.07 -67.44
N VAL A 502 20.24 8.69 -68.24
CA VAL A 502 19.11 7.85 -67.83
C VAL A 502 19.15 6.59 -68.68
N LEU A 503 19.28 5.44 -68.01
CA LEU A 503 19.31 4.14 -68.65
C LEU A 503 17.88 3.64 -68.86
N LEU A 504 17.55 3.27 -70.10
CA LEU A 504 16.24 2.75 -70.50
C LEU A 504 16.40 1.29 -70.94
N GLU A 505 15.95 0.37 -70.10
CA GLU A 505 16.01 -1.08 -70.35
C GLU A 505 14.69 -1.55 -70.98
N LEU A 506 14.71 -1.88 -72.27
CA LEU A 506 13.51 -2.24 -73.03
C LEU A 506 13.06 -3.70 -72.82
N GLU A 507 14.01 -4.60 -72.60
CA GLU A 507 13.80 -6.05 -72.42
C GLU A 507 14.61 -6.55 -71.21
N GLU A 508 14.18 -7.64 -70.58
CA GLU A 508 14.89 -8.22 -69.43
C GLU A 508 16.28 -8.75 -69.86
N VAL A 509 17.33 -8.20 -69.23
CA VAL A 509 18.70 -8.66 -69.48
C VAL A 509 18.96 -9.95 -68.70
N SER A 510 19.01 -11.09 -69.39
CA SER A 510 19.23 -12.41 -68.78
C SER A 510 20.62 -12.57 -68.15
N ASN A 511 21.67 -11.96 -68.74
CA ASN A 511 23.04 -12.01 -68.23
C ASN A 511 23.63 -10.58 -68.08
N PRO A 512 23.73 -10.03 -66.86
CA PRO A 512 24.20 -8.65 -66.64
C PRO A 512 25.72 -8.47 -66.86
N GLU A 513 26.51 -9.54 -66.84
CA GLU A 513 27.96 -9.49 -67.12
C GLU A 513 28.30 -9.19 -68.58
N CYS A 514 27.32 -9.35 -69.45
CA CYS A 514 27.43 -9.12 -70.88
C CYS A 514 27.43 -7.63 -71.25
N LEU A 515 27.04 -6.74 -70.32
CA LEU A 515 26.98 -5.30 -70.55
C LEU A 515 28.38 -4.66 -70.47
N PRO A 516 28.66 -3.60 -71.25
CA PRO A 516 29.89 -2.82 -71.12
C PRO A 516 30.09 -2.32 -69.69
N LEU A 517 31.34 -2.31 -69.21
CA LEU A 517 31.70 -1.97 -67.83
C LEU A 517 31.14 -0.60 -67.40
N SER A 518 31.17 0.39 -68.29
CA SER A 518 30.63 1.75 -68.08
C SER A 518 29.12 1.76 -67.85
N VAL A 519 28.37 0.96 -68.60
CA VAL A 519 26.91 0.82 -68.45
C VAL A 519 26.56 0.01 -67.21
N ARG A 520 27.33 -1.05 -66.89
CA ARG A 520 27.16 -1.84 -65.66
C ARG A 520 27.35 -0.98 -64.41
N LEU A 521 28.43 -0.18 -64.39
CA LEU A 521 28.72 0.73 -63.27
C LEU A 521 27.61 1.77 -63.09
N LEU A 522 27.08 2.33 -64.18
CA LEU A 522 25.93 3.23 -64.11
C LEU A 522 24.67 2.51 -63.61
N ARG A 523 24.38 1.31 -64.12
CA ARG A 523 23.22 0.51 -63.70
C ARG A 523 23.25 0.22 -62.19
N GLU A 524 24.42 -0.11 -61.63
CA GLU A 524 24.59 -0.34 -60.20
C GLU A 524 24.41 0.93 -59.36
N LYS A 525 24.92 2.09 -59.84
CA LYS A 525 24.88 3.35 -59.08
C LYS A 525 23.54 4.08 -59.10
N GLN A 526 22.88 4.16 -60.26
CA GLN A 526 21.67 4.96 -60.45
C GLN A 526 20.41 4.12 -60.78
N GLY A 527 20.57 2.82 -61.04
CA GLY A 527 19.50 1.98 -61.54
C GLY A 527 19.21 2.20 -63.03
N ALA A 528 18.37 1.33 -63.60
CA ALA A 528 17.83 1.48 -64.96
C ALA A 528 16.31 1.52 -64.90
N VAL A 529 15.69 2.34 -65.75
CA VAL A 529 14.24 2.43 -65.88
C VAL A 529 13.77 1.27 -66.77
N GLN A 530 13.04 0.33 -66.19
CA GLN A 530 12.66 -0.94 -66.84
C GLN A 530 11.31 -0.83 -67.54
N ALA A 531 11.28 -0.96 -68.87
CA ALA A 531 10.05 -0.88 -69.66
C ALA A 531 9.20 -2.16 -69.61
N TRP A 532 9.83 -3.32 -69.39
CA TRP A 532 9.19 -4.64 -69.39
C TRP A 532 8.45 -5.00 -68.08
N ARG A 533 8.72 -4.29 -66.98
CA ARG A 533 8.20 -4.63 -65.65
C ARG A 533 6.71 -4.26 -65.51
N LYS A 534 5.82 -5.28 -65.52
CA LYS A 534 4.38 -5.14 -65.24
C LYS A 534 4.06 -5.52 -63.77
N ARG A 535 2.96 -4.96 -63.21
CA ARG A 535 2.51 -5.17 -61.81
C ARG A 535 2.29 -6.68 -61.52
N ARG A 536 3.10 -7.30 -60.66
CA ARG A 536 2.75 -8.56 -59.97
C ARG A 536 2.30 -8.21 -58.56
N TRP A 537 1.01 -8.37 -58.27
CA TRP A 537 0.48 -8.33 -56.90
C TRP A 537 0.43 -9.76 -56.39
N THR A 538 1.50 -10.25 -55.76
CA THR A 538 1.42 -11.46 -54.94
C THR A 538 1.21 -11.00 -53.51
N TRP A 539 -0.01 -11.17 -53.01
CA TRP A 539 -0.31 -10.98 -51.59
C TRP A 539 0.23 -12.20 -50.85
N CYS A 540 1.35 -12.05 -50.13
CA CYS A 540 1.80 -13.06 -49.19
C CYS A 540 1.06 -12.85 -47.86
N THR A 541 -0.04 -13.56 -47.65
CA THR A 541 -0.51 -13.92 -46.32
C THR A 541 0.44 -15.01 -45.79
N LYS A 542 1.35 -14.62 -44.90
CA LYS A 542 2.23 -15.55 -44.20
C LYS A 542 1.56 -15.90 -42.86
N SER A 543 0.81 -17.00 -42.82
CA SER A 543 0.46 -17.69 -41.58
C SER A 543 1.31 -18.96 -41.50
N GLU A 544 2.12 -19.06 -40.45
CA GLU A 544 2.76 -20.32 -40.06
C GLU A 544 1.69 -21.33 -39.64
N GLY A 545 1.76 -22.54 -40.19
CA GLY A 545 0.88 -23.65 -39.83
C GLY A 545 0.92 -24.81 -40.82
N THR A 546 1.81 -25.78 -40.52
CA THR A 546 1.61 -27.24 -40.67
C THR A 546 1.63 -27.88 -42.08
N GLU A 547 2.57 -28.82 -42.23
CA GLU A 547 2.61 -30.01 -43.11
C GLU A 547 2.26 -29.90 -44.61
N GLY A 548 3.30 -30.00 -45.44
CA GLY A 548 3.21 -30.09 -46.89
C GLY A 548 2.76 -31.46 -47.39
N LEU A 549 1.58 -31.48 -48.00
CA LEU A 549 1.20 -32.43 -49.05
C LEU A 549 1.48 -31.76 -50.41
N ARG A 550 2.29 -32.42 -51.26
CA ARG A 550 2.58 -31.99 -52.63
C ARG A 550 1.30 -32.00 -53.48
N VAL A 551 1.01 -30.86 -54.11
CA VAL A 551 0.22 -30.82 -55.36
C VAL A 551 1.01 -29.98 -56.36
N GLU A 552 1.46 -30.64 -57.43
CA GLU A 552 1.93 -29.99 -58.65
C GLU A 552 0.74 -29.30 -59.33
N GLU A 553 0.85 -28.01 -59.63
CA GLU A 553 -0.05 -27.37 -60.59
C GLU A 553 0.77 -26.61 -61.65
N MET A 554 0.92 -27.33 -62.75
CA MET A 554 1.29 -26.90 -64.09
C MET A 554 0.45 -25.69 -64.50
N THR A 555 1.08 -24.52 -64.68
CA THR A 555 0.46 -23.41 -65.41
C THR A 555 1.19 -23.20 -66.73
N THR A 556 0.43 -23.48 -67.77
CA THR A 556 0.76 -23.39 -69.19
C THR A 556 1.21 -21.98 -69.57
N LYS A 557 2.40 -21.91 -70.20
CA LYS A 557 2.83 -20.75 -70.97
C LYS A 557 1.89 -20.64 -72.18
N THR A 558 0.93 -19.74 -72.13
CA THR A 558 0.23 -19.30 -73.35
C THR A 558 1.06 -18.18 -73.97
N GLU A 559 1.79 -18.56 -75.01
CA GLU A 559 2.38 -17.64 -75.98
C GLU A 559 1.25 -16.95 -76.76
N GLU A 560 1.21 -15.62 -76.73
CA GLU A 560 0.46 -14.80 -77.68
C GLU A 560 1.25 -13.51 -78.02
N PRO A 561 1.05 -12.93 -79.21
CA PRO A 561 2.15 -12.56 -80.09
C PRO A 561 2.79 -11.19 -79.85
N LEU A 562 4.06 -11.13 -80.23
CA LEU A 562 4.96 -9.99 -80.27
C LEU A 562 4.45 -8.86 -81.21
N ALA A 563 3.62 -7.95 -80.70
CA ALA A 563 3.35 -6.66 -81.37
C ALA A 563 3.13 -5.53 -80.35
N SER A 564 4.06 -4.58 -80.32
CA SER A 564 4.14 -3.37 -79.48
C SER A 564 4.58 -3.54 -78.02
N ILE A 565 5.79 -3.08 -77.71
CA ILE A 565 6.22 -2.78 -76.34
C ILE A 565 5.41 -1.55 -75.92
N SER A 566 4.35 -1.74 -75.14
CA SER A 566 3.60 -0.65 -74.50
C SER A 566 4.07 -0.52 -73.04
N PRO A 567 4.93 0.48 -72.71
CA PRO A 567 5.45 0.62 -71.35
C PRO A 567 4.34 1.01 -70.38
N SER A 568 4.47 0.57 -69.13
CA SER A 568 3.49 0.89 -68.08
C SER A 568 3.49 2.38 -67.70
N ALA A 569 2.39 2.89 -67.14
CA ALA A 569 2.34 4.26 -66.61
C ALA A 569 3.40 4.52 -65.52
N ARG A 570 3.90 3.48 -64.84
CA ARG A 570 5.01 3.58 -63.88
C ARG A 570 6.32 3.92 -64.59
N PHE A 571 6.61 3.27 -65.72
CA PHE A 571 7.81 3.54 -66.53
C PHE A 571 7.89 5.01 -66.91
N TRP A 572 6.79 5.59 -67.40
CA TRP A 572 6.76 7.00 -67.79
C TRP A 572 6.93 7.96 -66.61
N ARG A 573 6.39 7.62 -65.43
CA ARG A 573 6.56 8.42 -64.20
C ARG A 573 7.99 8.35 -63.67
N GLU A 574 8.62 7.18 -63.66
CA GLU A 574 10.02 7.02 -63.28
C GLU A 574 10.94 7.74 -64.29
N LEU A 575 10.70 7.61 -65.59
CA LEU A 575 11.46 8.34 -66.62
C LEU A 575 11.35 9.86 -66.40
N ARG A 576 10.15 10.37 -66.14
CA ARG A 576 9.90 11.79 -65.86
C ARG A 576 10.56 12.28 -64.57
N TYR A 577 10.69 11.43 -63.55
CA TYR A 577 11.39 11.77 -62.32
C TYR A 577 12.86 12.14 -62.59
N HIS A 578 13.50 11.46 -63.54
CA HIS A 578 14.89 11.70 -63.96
C HIS A 578 15.07 12.82 -65.01
N MET A 579 14.00 13.19 -65.72
CA MET A 579 14.00 14.30 -66.69
C MET A 579 14.20 15.67 -66.00
N PRO A 580 14.69 16.70 -66.73
CA PRO A 580 14.83 18.05 -66.20
C PRO A 580 13.48 18.62 -65.74
N VAL A 581 13.52 19.48 -64.71
CA VAL A 581 12.32 20.17 -64.23
C VAL A 581 12.03 21.33 -65.18
N ARG A 582 10.81 21.37 -65.71
CA ARG A 582 10.32 22.53 -66.47
C ARG A 582 9.64 23.49 -65.53
N GLY A 583 10.16 24.71 -65.43
CA GLY A 583 9.45 25.80 -64.77
C GLY A 583 8.54 26.47 -65.79
N LYS A 584 7.26 26.69 -65.49
CA LYS A 584 6.47 27.65 -66.27
C LYS A 584 7.01 29.05 -65.98
N ALA A 585 7.86 29.59 -66.86
CA ALA A 585 8.30 30.97 -66.76
C ALA A 585 7.12 31.92 -67.10
N LYS A 586 6.71 32.72 -66.09
CA LYS A 586 5.84 33.93 -66.03
C LYS A 586 4.62 34.10 -66.96
N PRO A 587 3.47 34.58 -66.43
CA PRO A 587 2.42 35.17 -67.26
C PRO A 587 2.94 36.46 -67.90
N SER A 588 2.71 36.62 -69.20
CA SER A 588 2.93 37.87 -69.91
C SER A 588 2.13 38.99 -69.24
N SER A 589 2.81 40.09 -68.94
CA SER A 589 2.24 41.35 -68.46
C SER A 589 1.01 41.75 -69.26
N HIS A 590 -0.11 41.94 -68.57
CA HIS A 590 -1.25 42.69 -69.08
C HIS A 590 -0.76 44.04 -69.64
N ARG A 591 -1.02 44.27 -70.93
CA ARG A 591 -1.03 45.62 -71.49
C ARG A 591 -2.07 46.44 -70.73
N SER A 592 -1.62 47.51 -70.10
CA SER A 592 -2.47 48.62 -69.71
C SER A 592 -3.17 49.17 -70.95
N ILE A 593 -4.48 49.00 -71.04
CA ILE A 593 -5.35 49.84 -71.87
C ILE A 593 -6.16 50.67 -70.89
N SER A 594 -5.69 51.89 -70.70
CA SER A 594 -6.45 53.01 -70.17
C SER A 594 -7.56 53.37 -71.16
N LEU A 595 -8.83 53.24 -70.74
CA LEU A 595 -9.91 54.04 -71.29
C LEU A 595 -10.77 54.56 -70.14
N LEU A 596 -10.57 55.86 -69.90
CA LEU A 596 -11.53 56.78 -69.30
C LEU A 596 -12.82 56.79 -70.13
N ASN A 597 -13.98 56.78 -69.47
CA ASN A 597 -15.06 57.78 -69.57
C ASN A 597 -16.46 57.17 -69.39
N PHE A 598 -17.20 57.84 -68.50
CA PHE A 598 -18.63 57.80 -68.18
C PHE A 598 -19.17 56.62 -67.37
#